data_AF-A0A250VUV1-F1
#
_entry.id   AF-A0A250VUV1-F1
#
_cell.length_a   1.000
_cell.length_b   1.000
_cell.length_c   1.000
_cell.angle_alpha   90.00
_cell.angle_beta   90.00
_cell.angle_gamma   90.00
#
_symmetry.space_group_name_H-M   'P 1'
#
loop_
_entity.id
_entity.type
_entity.pdbx_description
1 polymer ?
#
loop_
_entity_poly.entity_id
_entity_poly.type
_entity_poly.pdbx_seq_one_letter_code
_entity_poly.pdbx_strand_id
1 'polypeptide(L)' 'MPVDSLLDAAASATVATQTVGVYPGHRKVALCDRLAGAGVQRVVNLGSALSGSIGGPYDAMYPLHRFVSWVVDDDA' A
#
# COMPACT_ATOMS: atom_id res chain seq x y z
N MET A 1 18.15 3.00 -4.94
CA MET A 1 18.57 4.32 -4.44
C MET A 1 18.43 4.28 -2.92
N PRO A 2 19.51 4.49 -2.16
CA PRO A 2 19.39 4.74 -0.73
C PRO A 2 18.68 6.08 -0.49
N VAL A 3 17.96 6.18 0.63
CA VAL A 3 17.20 7.37 1.03
C VAL A 3 17.47 7.66 2.51
N ASP A 4 17.35 8.92 2.90
CA ASP A 4 17.65 9.37 4.27
C ASP A 4 16.52 9.05 5.25
N SER A 5 15.28 8.94 4.76
CA SER A 5 14.12 8.56 5.56
C SER A 5 13.13 7.65 4.81
N LEU A 6 12.28 6.94 5.56
CA LEU A 6 11.19 6.14 4.99
C LEU A 6 10.12 7.00 4.30
N LEU A 7 9.96 8.26 4.73
CA LEU A 7 9.04 9.20 4.09
C LEU A 7 9.53 9.59 2.69
N ASP A 8 10.85 9.71 2.51
CA ASP A 8 11.44 9.99 1.20
C ASP A 8 11.26 8.80 0.25
N ALA A 9 11.26 7.57 0.78
CA ALA A 9 10.97 6.37 0.00
C ALA A 9 9.55 6.41 -0.60
N ALA A 10 8.58 6.99 0.11
CA ALA A 10 7.19 7.09 -0.38
C ALA A 10 7.07 7.94 -1.64
N ALA A 11 7.99 8.88 -1.89
CA ALA A 11 8.03 9.66 -3.13
C ALA A 11 8.44 8.84 -4.36
N SER A 12 9.01 7.64 -4.15
CA SER A 12 9.35 6.71 -5.23
C SER A 12 8.15 5.85 -5.65
N ALA A 13 7.07 5.84 -4.86
CA ALA A 13 5.83 5.15 -5.20
C ALA A 13 5.04 5.96 -6.23
N THR A 14 4.35 5.24 -7.11
CA THR A 14 3.47 5.83 -8.13
C THR A 14 2.18 5.02 -8.20
N VAL A 15 1.25 5.47 -9.05
CA VAL A 15 0.02 4.73 -9.35
C VAL A 15 0.25 3.31 -9.91
N ALA A 16 1.47 3.02 -10.38
CA ALA A 16 1.87 1.69 -10.83
C ALA A 16 2.35 0.78 -9.67
N THR A 17 2.52 1.31 -8.46
CA THR A 17 3.00 0.56 -7.29
C THR A 17 1.83 -0.15 -6.61
N GLN A 18 1.72 -1.47 -6.82
CA GLN A 18 0.62 -2.26 -6.26
C GLN A 18 0.74 -2.46 -4.74
N THR A 19 1.86 -3.03 -4.27
CA THR A 19 2.06 -3.41 -2.86
C THR A 19 3.36 -2.84 -2.33
N VAL A 20 3.30 -2.24 -1.13
CA VAL A 20 4.47 -1.78 -0.38
C VAL A 20 4.56 -2.53 0.94
N GLY A 21 5.67 -3.24 1.15
CA GLY A 21 6.01 -3.89 2.41
C GLY A 21 6.84 -2.97 3.30
N VAL A 22 6.40 -2.75 4.54
CA VAL A 22 7.06 -1.85 5.49
C VAL A 22 7.79 -2.63 6.58
N TYR A 23 9.03 -2.23 6.87
CA TYR A 23 9.79 -2.67 8.03
C TYR A 23 10.55 -1.50 8.67
N PRO A 24 10.55 -1.36 10.01
CA PRO A 24 9.79 -2.15 10.98
C PRO A 24 8.29 -1.81 10.96
N GLY A 25 7.43 -2.80 11.25
CA GLY A 25 5.97 -2.71 11.03
C GLY A 25 5.26 -1.56 11.76
N HIS A 26 5.73 -1.16 12.95
CA HIS A 26 5.14 -0.04 13.70
C HIS A 26 5.23 1.31 12.98
N ARG A 27 6.06 1.43 11.93
CA ARG A 27 6.17 2.64 11.10
C ARG A 27 5.16 2.69 9.96
N LYS A 28 4.39 1.62 9.74
CA LYS A 28 3.38 1.51 8.67
C LYS A 28 2.40 2.68 8.69
N VAL A 29 1.85 2.98 9.88
CA VAL A 29 0.85 4.04 10.09
C VAL A 29 1.32 5.41 9.58
N ALA A 30 2.58 5.77 9.84
CA ALA A 30 3.14 7.06 9.42
C ALA A 30 3.33 7.18 7.89
N LEU A 31 3.29 6.06 7.16
CA LEU A 31 3.50 6.01 5.72
C LEU A 31 2.19 5.83 4.93
N CYS A 32 1.14 5.30 5.55
CA CYS A 32 -0.13 4.97 4.89
C CYS A 32 -0.71 6.14 4.10
N ASP A 33 -0.86 7.32 4.72
CA ASP A 33 -1.45 8.48 4.05
C ASP A 33 -0.65 8.92 2.82
N ARG A 34 0.68 8.93 2.95
CA ARG A 34 1.59 9.35 1.88
C ARG A 34 1.56 8.37 0.71
N LEU A 35 1.58 7.07 1.01
CA LEU A 35 1.54 6.00 0.02
C LEU A 35 0.17 5.90 -0.67
N ALA A 36 -0.92 6.02 0.08
CA ALA A 36 -2.27 6.05 -0.47
C ALA A 36 -2.45 7.26 -1.40
N GLY A 37 -1.96 8.44 -1.01
CA GLY A 37 -1.94 9.64 -1.86
C GLY A 37 -1.10 9.49 -3.14
N ALA A 38 -0.10 8.60 -3.13
CA ALA A 38 0.71 8.27 -4.31
C ALA A 38 0.06 7.20 -5.23
N GLY A 39 -1.10 6.66 -4.84
CA GLY A 39 -1.83 5.63 -5.59
C GLY A 39 -1.44 4.19 -5.26
N VAL A 40 -0.74 3.97 -4.14
CA VAL A 40 -0.46 2.62 -3.65
C VAL A 40 -1.74 1.96 -3.20
N GLN A 41 -1.95 0.71 -3.62
CA GLN A 41 -3.19 -0.01 -3.36
C GLN A 41 -3.15 -0.81 -2.04
N ARG A 42 -1.97 -1.34 -1.68
CA ARG A 42 -1.79 -2.17 -0.48
C ARG A 42 -0.52 -1.80 0.28
N VAL A 43 -0.67 -1.59 1.58
CA VAL A 43 0.44 -1.34 2.51
C VAL A 43 0.42 -2.43 3.59
N VAL A 44 1.48 -3.23 3.64
CA VAL A 44 1.56 -4.44 4.49
C VAL A 44 2.83 -4.45 5.32
N ASN A 45 2.88 -5.26 6.37
CA ASN A 45 4.16 -5.60 7.01
C ASN A 45 5.05 -6.37 6.02
N LEU A 46 6.35 -6.10 6.04
CA LEU A 46 7.28 -6.81 5.16
C LEU A 46 7.20 -8.33 5.41
N GLY A 47 6.88 -9.09 4.37
CA GLY A 47 6.69 -10.55 4.44
C GLY A 47 5.22 -11.01 4.49
N SER A 48 4.25 -10.13 4.72
CA SER A 48 2.82 -10.50 4.79
C SER A 48 2.03 -10.21 3.50
N ALA A 49 2.69 -9.90 2.38
CA ALA A 49 2.02 -9.54 1.13
C ALA A 49 1.02 -10.60 0.60
N LEU A 50 1.30 -11.88 0.89
CA LEU A 50 0.47 -13.03 0.52
C LEU A 50 -0.59 -13.38 1.59
N SER A 51 -0.50 -12.80 2.79
CA SER A 51 -1.44 -13.00 3.89
C SER A 51 -2.66 -12.08 3.76
N GLY A 52 -3.26 -12.03 2.57
CA GLY A 52 -4.38 -11.13 2.29
C GLY A 52 -5.68 -11.55 2.99
N SER A 53 -6.51 -10.55 3.29
CA SER A 53 -7.88 -10.77 3.75
C SER A 53 -8.76 -11.37 2.64
N ILE A 54 -9.61 -12.34 3.01
CA ILE A 54 -10.63 -12.89 2.09
C ILE A 54 -11.63 -11.76 1.77
N GLY A 55 -11.80 -11.45 0.49
CA GLY A 55 -12.78 -10.46 0.02
C GLY A 55 -12.22 -9.06 -0.26
N GLY A 56 -10.89 -8.86 -0.18
CA GLY A 56 -10.25 -7.62 -0.64
C GLY A 56 -10.40 -7.41 -2.15
N PRO A 57 -10.28 -6.17 -2.67
CA PRO A 57 -10.40 -5.88 -4.09
C PRO A 57 -9.27 -6.55 -4.88
N TYR A 58 -9.64 -7.43 -5.83
CA TYR A 58 -8.73 -8.10 -6.77
C TYR A 58 -8.89 -7.53 -8.17
N ASP A 59 -7.87 -7.66 -9.02
CA ASP A 59 -7.80 -7.09 -10.38
C ASP A 59 -9.01 -7.43 -11.28
N ALA A 60 -9.77 -8.49 -10.99
CA ALA A 60 -11.02 -8.80 -11.69
C ALA A 60 -12.18 -7.81 -11.40
N MET A 61 -12.02 -6.85 -10.47
CA MET A 61 -12.98 -5.78 -10.14
C MET A 61 -12.74 -4.46 -10.92
N TYR A 62 -11.93 -4.51 -11.98
CA TYR A 62 -11.55 -3.37 -12.85
C TYR A 62 -12.70 -2.39 -13.23
N PRO A 63 -13.96 -2.83 -13.44
CA PRO A 63 -15.06 -1.90 -13.73
C PRO A 63 -15.44 -1.00 -12.54
N LEU A 64 -15.37 -1.52 -11.32
CA LEU A 64 -15.72 -0.78 -10.10
C LEU A 64 -14.57 0.13 -9.61
N HIS A 65 -13.31 -0.26 -9.89
CA HIS A 65 -12.12 0.53 -9.54
C HIS A 65 -12.09 1.92 -10.21
N ARG A 66 -12.83 2.14 -11.31
CA ARG A 66 -12.92 3.48 -11.94
C ARG A 66 -13.85 4.44 -11.20
N PHE A 67 -14.68 3.95 -10.28
CA PHE A 67 -15.69 4.75 -9.60
C PHE A 67 -15.37 5.04 -8.13
N VAL A 68 -14.37 4.38 -7.56
CA VAL A 68 -14.04 4.51 -6.13
C VAL A 68 -12.53 4.31 -5.90
N SER A 69 -11.99 4.99 -4.88
CA SER A 69 -10.64 4.73 -4.37
C SER A 69 -10.75 3.71 -3.24
N TRP A 70 -10.10 2.55 -3.39
CA TRP A 70 -10.08 1.51 -2.37
C TRP A 70 -8.82 1.65 -1.54
N VAL A 71 -8.98 1.86 -0.23
CA VAL A 71 -7.89 1.83 0.75
C VAL A 71 -8.27 0.78 1.78
N VAL A 72 -7.43 -0.25 1.92
CA VAL A 72 -7.63 -1.35 2.87
C VAL A 72 -6.42 -1.44 3.79
N ASP A 73 -6.67 -1.53 5.09
CA ASP A 73 -5.67 -1.94 6.08
C ASP A 73 -5.91 -3.41 6.43
N ASP A 74 -5.00 -4.29 5.98
CA ASP A 74 -5.12 -5.76 6.12
C ASP A 74 -4.83 -6.26 7.55
N ASP A 75 -4.28 -5.44 8.47
CA ASP A 75 -3.76 -5.88 9.77
C ASP A 75 -4.38 -5.16 11.00
N ALA A 76 -5.57 -4.55 10.86
CA ALA A 76 -6.27 -3.86 11.95
C ALA A 76 -6.88 -4.81 12.98
#